data_AF-A0AAW2JU69-F1
#
_entry.id   AF-A0AAW2JU69-F1
#
_cell.length_a   1.000
_cell.length_b   1.000
_cell.length_c   1.000
_cell.angle_alpha   90.00
_cell.angle_beta   90.00
_cell.angle_gamma   90.00
#
_symmetry.space_group_name_H-M   'P 1'
#
loop_
_entity.id
_entity.type
_entity.pdbx_description
1 polymer ?
#
loop_
_entity_poly.entity_id
_entity_poly.type
_entity_poly.pdbx_seq_one_letter_code
_entity_poly.pdbx_strand_id
1 'polypeptide(L)' 'MERRVGKFMRKFALPEDANTDKITAVCEDGVLTVTVEKVPPPEPKKPKRIEVKVG' A
#
# COMPACT_ATOMS: atom_id res chain seq x y z
N MET A 1 1.91 33.69 -12.21
CA MET A 1 2.31 33.04 -10.94
C MET A 1 3.02 31.74 -11.30
N GLU A 2 4.35 31.70 -11.22
CA GLU A 2 5.16 30.61 -11.79
C GLU A 2 5.61 29.57 -10.75
N ARG A 3 5.72 29.94 -9.47
CA ARG A 3 6.13 29.06 -8.37
C ARG A 3 5.07 29.07 -7.27
N ARG A 4 4.64 27.89 -6.81
CA ARG A 4 3.75 27.75 -5.65
C ARG A 4 4.56 27.81 -4.36
N VAL A 5 4.19 28.73 -3.48
CA VAL A 5 4.76 28.89 -2.14
C VAL A 5 3.63 28.93 -1.13
N GLY A 6 3.79 28.23 0.00
CA GLY A 6 2.77 28.14 1.03
C GLY A 6 2.83 26.83 1.82
N LYS A 7 1.99 26.75 2.86
CA LYS A 7 1.80 25.51 3.63
C LYS A 7 0.86 24.59 2.85
N PHE A 8 1.13 23.29 2.85
CA PHE A 8 0.25 22.29 2.23
C PHE A 8 0.12 21.05 3.11
N MET A 9 -1.01 20.36 2.96
CA MET A 9 -1.30 19.08 3.60
C MET A 9 -1.83 18.12 2.55
N ARG A 10 -1.30 16.89 2.53
CA ARG A 10 -1.80 15.79 1.69
C ARG A 10 -2.17 14.60 2.58
N LYS A 11 -3.28 13.94 2.25
CA LYS A 11 -3.75 12.73 2.93
C LYS A 11 -4.03 11.67 1.86
N PHE A 12 -3.65 10.44 2.13
CA PHE A 12 -3.87 9.30 1.26
C PHE A 12 -4.56 8.20 2.06
N ALA A 13 -5.55 7.55 1.46
CA ALA A 13 -6.12 6.34 2.03
C ALA A 13 -5.19 5.18 1.69
N LEU A 14 -4.75 4.44 2.71
CA LEU A 14 -3.94 3.24 2.52
C LEU A 14 -4.85 2.03 2.28
N PRO A 15 -4.44 1.07 1.45
CA PRO A 15 -5.17 -0.18 1.28
C PRO A 15 -5.10 -1.03 2.57
N GLU A 16 -5.99 -2.01 2.68
CA GLU A 16 -6.07 -2.91 3.85
C GLU A 16 -4.79 -3.74 4.06
N ASP A 17 -4.07 -4.02 2.97
CA ASP A 17 -2.81 -4.76 2.99
C ASP A 17 -1.58 -3.88 3.24
N ALA A 18 -1.74 -2.61 3.63
CA ALA A 18 -0.61 -1.74 3.95
C ALA A 18 -0.02 -2.07 5.33
N ASN A 19 1.30 -2.22 5.40
CA ASN A 19 2.02 -2.36 6.66
C ASN A 19 2.37 -0.97 7.23
N THR A 20 1.55 -0.50 8.17
CA THR A 20 1.72 0.83 8.79
C THR A 20 2.93 0.93 9.71
N ASP A 21 3.44 -0.19 10.22
CA ASP A 21 4.60 -0.21 11.12
C ASP A 21 5.93 -0.03 10.36
N LYS A 22 5.91 -0.22 9.04
CA LYS A 22 7.08 -0.16 8.17
C LYS A 22 7.07 1.01 7.18
N ILE A 23 6.38 2.09 7.53
CA ILE A 23 6.40 3.30 6.71
C ILE A 23 7.79 3.94 6.82
N THR A 24 8.40 4.24 5.67
CA THR A 24 9.68 4.96 5.59
C THR A 24 9.56 6.16 4.67
N ALA A 25 10.41 7.17 4.88
CA ALA A 25 10.41 8.38 4.06
C ALA A 25 11.83 8.89 3.83
N VAL A 26 12.09 9.37 2.62
CA VAL A 26 13.37 9.98 2.21
C VAL A 26 13.07 11.28 1.45
N CYS A 27 13.84 12.32 1.73
CA CYS A 27 13.77 13.59 1.01
C CYS A 27 15.11 13.82 0.30
N GLU A 28 15.10 13.83 -1.02
CA GLU A 28 16.28 13.98 -1.85
C GLU A 28 15.92 14.83 -3.09
N ASP A 29 16.81 15.74 -3.48
CA ASP A 29 16.62 16.67 -4.61
C ASP A 29 15.27 17.42 -4.64
N GLY A 30 14.75 17.74 -3.45
CA GLY A 30 13.47 18.45 -3.29
C GLY A 30 12.23 17.57 -3.49
N VAL A 31 12.39 16.24 -3.55
CA VAL A 31 11.30 15.26 -3.64
C VAL A 31 11.21 14.46 -2.35
N LEU A 32 10.04 14.48 -1.73
CA LEU A 32 9.70 13.60 -0.62
C LEU A 32 9.12 12.29 -1.16
N THR A 33 9.84 11.19 -0.98
CA THR A 33 9.38 9.83 -1.26
C THR A 33 8.93 9.17 0.03
N VAL A 34 7.70 8.64 0.05
CA VAL A 34 7.13 7.89 1.18
C VAL A 34 6.84 6.48 0.71
N THR A 35 7.43 5.50 1.36
CA THR A 35 7.32 4.07 1.03
C THR A 35 6.47 3.38 2.09
N VAL A 36 5.46 2.64 1.63
CA VAL A 36 4.58 1.82 2.48
C VAL A 36 4.64 0.39 1.96
N GLU A 37 5.24 -0.52 2.73
CA GLU A 37 5.30 -1.94 2.37
C GLU A 37 3.90 -2.58 2.41
N LYS A 38 3.68 -3.58 1.56
CA LYS A 38 2.49 -4.44 1.65
C LYS A 38 2.74 -5.58 2.63
N VAL A 39 1.72 -5.93 3.40
CA VAL A 39 1.67 -7.17 4.16
C VAL A 39 1.65 -8.33 3.16
N PRO A 40 2.54 -9.33 3.31
CA PRO A 40 2.55 -10.49 2.43
C PRO A 40 1.19 -11.19 2.43
N PRO A 41 0.70 -11.64 1.26
CA PRO A 41 -0.53 -12.42 1.23
C PRO A 41 -0.35 -13.71 2.06
N PRO A 42 -1.40 -14.19 2.73
CA PRO A 42 -1.34 -15.48 3.42
C PRO A 42 -0.96 -16.57 2.43
N GLU A 43 -0.24 -17.59 2.91
CA GLU A 43 0.19 -18.70 2.07
C GLU A 43 -0.98 -19.25 1.25
N PRO A 44 -0.78 -19.50 -0.06
CA PRO A 44 -1.85 -19.95 -0.94
C PRO A 44 -2.46 -21.22 -0.36
N LYS A 45 -3.74 -21.14 0.02
CA LYS A 45 -4.50 -22.31 0.50
C LYS A 45 -4.45 -23.36 -0.61
N LYS A 46 -3.98 -24.56 -0.28
CA LYS A 46 -3.97 -25.71 -1.20
C LYS A 46 -5.35 -25.82 -1.87
N PRO A 47 -5.42 -25.98 -3.20
CA PRO A 47 -6.69 -26.05 -3.90
C PRO A 47 -7.54 -27.17 -3.30
N LYS A 48 -8.73 -26.82 -2.81
CA LYS A 48 -9.69 -27.81 -2.32
C LYS A 48 -10.42 -28.38 -3.53
N ARG A 49 -10.33 -29.69 -3.74
CA ARG A 49 -11.18 -30.39 -4.70
C ARG A 49 -12.59 -30.43 -4.11
N ILE A 50 -13.52 -29.74 -4.76
CA ILE A 50 -14.95 -29.80 -4.41
C ILE A 50 -15.59 -30.82 -5.35
N GLU A 51 -16.09 -31.92 -4.79
CA GLU A 51 -16.90 -32.87 -5.56
C GLU A 51 -18.31 -32.32 -5.75
N VAL A 52 -18.74 -32.18 -7.01
CA VAL A 52 -20.10 -31.81 -7.35
C VAL A 52 -20.94 -33.08 -7.44
N LYS A 53 -21.93 -33.22 -6.56
CA LYS A 53 -22.93 -34.29 -6.65
C LYS A 53 -23.98 -33.89 -7.69
N VAL A 54 -24.10 -34.70 -8.75
CA VAL A 54 -25.20 -34.59 -9.72
C VAL A 54 -26.29 -35.57 -9.27
N GLY A 55 -27.52 -35.06 -9.14
CA GLY A 55 -28.74 -35.84 -8.91
C GLY A 55 -29.53 -36.04 -10.18
#